data_AF-A0A8D8LV46-F1
#
_entry.id   AF-A0A8D8LV46-F1
#
_cell.length_a   1.000
_cell.length_b   1.000
_cell.length_c   1.000
_cell.angle_alpha   90.00
_cell.angle_beta   90.00
_cell.angle_gamma   90.00
#
_symmetry.space_group_name_H-M   'P 1'
#
loop_
_entity.id
_entity.type
_entity.pdbx_description
1 polymer ?
#
loop_
_entity_poly.entity_id
_entity_poly.type
_entity_poly.pdbx_seq_one_letter_code
_entity_poly.pdbx_strand_id
1 'polypeptide(L)'
;MAESNEEFHEDTRALFEGMKLVEENLASCISEEEIEKIFEPISELNLSSSKIYKYFIEKWKHANLAKSINSKELDDLFRKKAEITEDCKLYENTIAWRPTGDVKQDLSVKYRSDKLLYKEKLEKQVKASKIELDNLMDEIRFKTNKLDSMTSGLPELNDRGLGTLHTMSSYELYLI
;
A
#
# COMPACT_ATOMS: atom_id res chain seq x y z
N MET A 1 10.02 -9.87 24.05
CA MET A 1 9.01 -8.79 23.90
C MET A 1 9.35 -7.53 24.70
N ALA A 2 10.30 -7.54 25.64
CA ALA A 2 10.73 -6.31 26.35
C ALA A 2 11.94 -5.62 25.69
N GLU A 3 12.80 -6.37 24.99
CA GLU A 3 14.07 -5.86 24.42
C GLU A 3 13.88 -4.90 23.23
N SER A 4 12.80 -5.01 22.45
CA SER A 4 12.58 -4.15 21.28
C SER A 4 12.11 -2.73 21.61
N ASN A 5 11.63 -2.48 22.83
CA ASN A 5 11.20 -1.15 23.27
C ASN A 5 12.37 -0.31 23.83
N GLU A 6 13.45 -0.95 24.30
CA GLU A 6 14.64 -0.24 24.80
C GLU A 6 15.50 0.30 23.66
N GLU A 7 15.71 -0.50 22.60
CA GLU A 7 16.49 -0.12 21.42
C GLU A 7 15.84 1.05 20.63
N PHE A 8 14.50 1.14 20.62
CA PHE A 8 13.73 2.23 20.01
C PHE A 8 13.92 3.59 20.72
N HIS A 9 14.05 3.57 22.05
CA HIS A 9 14.38 4.78 22.81
C HIS A 9 15.82 5.24 22.54
N GLU A 10 16.72 4.33 22.19
CA GLU A 10 18.13 4.65 21.92
C GLU A 10 18.34 5.39 20.60
N ASP A 11 17.69 5.00 19.50
CA ASP A 11 17.90 5.66 18.19
C ASP A 11 17.28 7.07 18.12
N THR A 12 16.10 7.24 18.73
CA THR A 12 15.47 8.55 18.83
C THR A 12 16.28 9.45 19.78
N ARG A 13 16.80 8.89 20.90
CA ARG A 13 17.78 9.58 21.75
C ARG A 13 19.04 9.91 20.98
N ALA A 14 19.58 9.04 20.14
CA ALA A 14 20.82 9.26 19.40
C ALA A 14 20.71 10.43 18.41
N LEU A 15 19.56 10.60 17.75
CA LEU A 15 19.27 11.78 16.91
C LEU A 15 19.16 13.06 17.75
N PHE A 16 18.48 13.01 18.91
CA PHE A 16 18.41 14.13 19.83
C PHE A 16 19.76 14.48 20.46
N GLU A 17 20.55 13.48 20.82
CA GLU A 17 21.92 13.62 21.31
C GLU A 17 22.82 14.16 20.22
N GLY A 18 22.64 13.77 18.96
CA GLY A 18 23.35 14.34 17.82
C GLY A 18 23.03 15.83 17.62
N MET A 19 21.76 16.23 17.71
CA MET A 19 21.38 17.65 17.63
C MET A 19 21.89 18.45 18.83
N LYS A 20 21.84 17.88 20.03
CA LYS A 20 22.41 18.47 21.24
C LYS A 20 23.93 18.62 21.13
N LEU A 21 24.61 17.64 20.56
CA LEU A 21 26.05 17.67 20.30
C LEU A 21 26.41 18.76 19.29
N VAL A 22 25.61 18.95 18.24
CA VAL A 22 25.78 20.07 17.30
C VAL A 22 25.60 21.41 18.01
N GLU A 23 24.62 21.55 18.89
CA GLU A 23 24.42 22.76 19.69
C GLU A 23 25.60 23.01 20.67
N GLU A 24 26.10 21.96 21.32
CA GLU A 24 27.26 22.03 22.21
C GLU A 24 28.55 22.41 21.44
N ASN A 25 28.74 21.87 20.24
CA ASN A 25 29.86 22.20 19.36
C ASN A 25 29.77 23.63 18.83
N LEU A 26 28.58 24.12 18.50
CA LEU A 26 28.38 25.51 18.10
C LEU A 26 28.57 26.48 19.27
N ALA A 27 28.12 26.11 20.47
CA ALA A 27 28.34 26.89 21.68
C ALA A 27 29.83 26.97 22.05
N SER A 28 30.61 25.92 21.79
CA SER A 28 32.05 25.92 22.04
C SER A 28 32.86 26.74 21.02
N CYS A 29 32.30 27.00 19.84
CA CYS A 29 32.86 27.94 18.86
C CYS A 29 32.72 29.42 19.28
N ILE A 30 31.94 29.72 20.31
CA ILE A 30 31.75 31.08 20.82
C ILE A 30 32.57 31.17 22.11
N SER A 31 33.78 31.73 22.05
CA SER A 31 34.62 31.86 23.23
C SER A 31 34.23 33.07 24.10
N GLU A 32 34.36 32.93 25.42
CA GLU A 32 34.16 34.04 26.36
C GLU A 32 35.12 35.20 26.05
N GLU A 33 36.34 34.87 25.61
CA GLU A 33 37.37 35.82 25.20
C GLU A 33 37.01 36.63 23.94
N GLU A 34 36.38 36.02 22.93
CA GLU A 34 35.91 36.73 21.74
C GLU A 34 34.75 37.66 22.06
N ILE A 35 33.85 37.23 22.94
CA ILE A 35 32.77 38.09 23.44
C ILE A 35 33.35 39.24 24.26
N GLU A 36 34.33 38.97 25.13
CA GLU A 36 35.02 40.03 25.88
C GLU A 36 35.68 41.06 24.97
N LYS A 37 36.35 40.64 23.89
CA LYS A 37 36.94 41.57 22.90
C LYS A 37 35.90 42.43 22.19
N ILE A 38 34.73 41.87 21.86
CA ILE A 38 33.63 42.61 21.22
C ILE A 38 33.01 43.63 22.18
N PHE A 39 32.93 43.28 23.47
CA PHE A 39 32.33 44.12 24.52
C PHE A 39 33.35 44.95 25.31
N GLU A 40 34.66 44.85 25.01
CA GLU A 40 35.74 45.64 25.60
C GLU A 40 35.51 47.16 25.52
N PRO A 41 34.95 47.72 24.42
CA PRO A 41 34.61 49.15 24.35
C PRO A 41 33.46 49.57 25.30
N ILE A 42 32.74 48.60 25.87
CA ILE A 42 31.59 48.78 26.77
C ILE A 42 32.01 48.52 28.24
N SER A 43 33.28 48.13 28.47
CA SER A 43 33.86 47.78 29.78
C SER A 43 33.79 48.89 30.85
N GLU A 44 33.50 50.14 30.46
CA GLU A 44 33.23 51.24 31.39
C GLU A 44 31.95 51.04 32.24
N LEU A 45 31.08 50.08 31.89
CA LEU A 45 29.77 49.89 32.52
C LEU A 45 29.73 48.94 33.75
N ASN A 46 30.86 48.48 34.29
CA ASN A 46 30.89 47.62 35.50
C ASN A 46 30.01 46.36 35.43
N LEU A 47 29.68 45.90 34.22
CA LEU A 47 28.98 44.64 33.99
C LEU A 47 30.03 43.55 33.80
N SER A 48 29.99 42.52 34.65
CA SER A 48 30.85 41.34 34.47
C SER A 48 30.53 40.69 33.12
N SER A 49 31.45 40.80 32.17
CA SER A 49 31.44 40.16 30.85
C SER A 49 31.04 38.69 30.93
N SER A 50 31.54 37.98 31.94
CA SER A 50 31.19 36.59 32.23
C SER A 50 29.70 36.35 32.49
N LYS A 51 28.99 37.30 33.12
CA LYS A 51 27.54 37.19 33.32
C LYS A 51 26.77 37.36 32.00
N ILE A 52 27.23 38.23 31.12
CA ILE A 52 26.63 38.47 29.80
C ILE A 52 26.86 37.25 28.90
N TYR A 53 28.08 36.71 28.89
CA TYR A 53 28.44 35.50 28.17
C TYR A 53 27.57 34.31 28.61
N LYS A 54 27.48 34.04 29.92
CA LYS A 54 26.64 32.96 30.46
C LYS A 54 25.17 33.14 30.09
N TYR A 55 24.63 34.36 30.23
CA TYR A 55 23.24 34.65 29.87
C TYR A 55 22.97 34.44 28.37
N PHE A 56 23.90 34.86 27.51
CA PHE A 56 23.79 34.69 26.06
C PHE A 56 23.78 33.21 25.66
N ILE A 57 24.74 32.41 26.16
CA ILE A 57 24.83 30.99 25.87
C ILE A 57 23.59 30.23 26.37
N GLU A 58 23.13 30.52 27.60
CA GLU A 58 21.91 29.90 28.14
C GLU A 58 20.67 30.25 27.29
N LYS A 59 20.50 31.51 26.92
CA LYS A 59 19.36 31.93 26.08
C LYS A 59 19.42 31.32 24.68
N TRP A 60 20.61 31.22 24.10
CA TRP A 60 20.81 30.65 22.78
C TRP A 60 20.48 29.15 22.75
N LYS A 61 20.96 28.38 23.74
CA LYS A 61 20.64 26.94 23.89
C LYS A 61 19.15 26.66 24.08
N HIS A 62 18.46 27.49 24.86
CA HIS A 62 17.03 27.27 25.12
C HIS A 62 16.09 27.70 23.98
N ALA A 63 16.53 28.57 23.06
CA ALA A 63 15.64 29.15 22.06
C ALA A 63 15.42 28.26 20.82
N ASN A 64 16.42 27.45 20.43
CA ASN A 64 16.45 26.80 19.11
C ASN A 64 15.94 25.35 19.14
N LEU A 65 16.30 24.57 20.17
CA LEU A 65 15.86 23.18 20.27
C LEU A 65 14.39 23.07 20.70
N ALA A 66 13.96 23.84 21.70
CA ALA A 66 12.63 23.70 22.29
C ALA A 66 11.47 24.08 21.35
N LYS A 67 11.70 24.97 20.37
CA LYS A 67 10.67 25.36 19.37
C LYS A 67 10.56 24.38 18.20
N SER A 68 11.66 23.72 17.85
CA SER A 68 11.75 22.85 16.67
C SER A 68 11.37 21.40 16.99
N ILE A 69 11.55 20.98 18.24
CA ILE A 69 11.42 19.59 18.69
C ILE A 69 10.02 19.28 19.24
N ASN A 70 9.26 20.29 19.66
CA ASN A 70 7.99 20.08 20.36
C ASN A 70 6.78 19.85 19.43
N SER A 71 7.02 19.46 18.18
CA SER A 71 5.94 19.09 17.26
C SER A 71 5.62 17.61 17.43
N LYS A 72 4.45 17.30 18.02
CA LYS A 72 3.89 15.93 18.06
C LYS A 72 3.92 15.23 16.68
N GLU A 73 3.87 16.01 15.60
CA GLU A 73 3.99 15.52 14.22
C GLU A 73 5.34 14.87 13.91
N LEU A 74 6.43 15.41 14.46
CA LEU A 74 7.77 14.88 14.25
C LEU A 74 7.97 13.58 15.02
N ASP A 75 7.46 13.50 16.26
CA ASP A 75 7.43 12.27 17.05
C ASP A 75 6.63 11.16 16.35
N ASP A 76 5.47 11.52 15.78
CA ASP A 76 4.63 10.59 15.02
C ASP A 76 5.33 10.08 13.74
N LEU A 77 6.09 10.95 13.05
CA LEU A 77 6.89 10.56 11.88
C LEU A 77 8.05 9.64 12.25
N PHE A 78 8.75 9.90 13.36
CA PHE A 78 9.82 9.03 13.84
C PHE A 78 9.30 7.66 14.25
N ARG A 79 8.16 7.61 14.96
CA ARG A 79 7.50 6.36 15.32
C ARG A 79 7.14 5.54 14.07
N LYS A 80 6.50 6.17 13.07
CA LYS A 80 6.17 5.50 11.79
C LYS A 80 7.41 5.00 11.04
N LYS A 81 8.49 5.79 11.03
CA LYS A 81 9.75 5.36 10.42
C LYS A 81 10.31 4.12 11.10
N ALA A 82 10.26 4.05 12.44
CA ALA A 82 10.73 2.89 13.19
C ALA A 82 9.88 1.65 12.91
N GLU A 83 8.55 1.78 12.90
CA GLU A 83 7.63 0.71 12.48
C GLU A 83 8.01 0.15 11.10
N ILE A 84 8.21 1.02 10.11
CA ILE A 84 8.63 0.62 8.76
C ILE A 84 10.01 -0.07 8.78
N THR A 85 10.94 0.42 9.59
CA THR A 85 12.31 -0.12 9.67
C THR A 85 12.30 -1.54 10.25
N GLU A 86 11.51 -1.76 11.29
CA GLU A 86 11.33 -3.07 11.90
C GLU A 86 10.66 -4.05 10.92
N ASP A 87 9.59 -3.63 10.24
CA ASP A 87 8.94 -4.43 9.20
C ASP A 87 9.92 -4.78 8.06
N CYS A 88 10.88 -3.90 7.77
CA CYS A 88 11.91 -4.13 6.75
C CYS A 88 13.01 -5.11 7.18
N LYS A 89 13.25 -5.32 8.49
CA LYS A 89 14.24 -6.31 8.96
C LYS A 89 13.88 -7.73 8.50
N LEU A 90 12.59 -8.03 8.31
CA LEU A 90 12.13 -9.30 7.74
C LEU A 90 12.62 -9.55 6.30
N TYR A 91 13.10 -8.49 5.64
CA TYR A 91 13.53 -8.49 4.24
C TYR A 91 15.01 -8.10 4.07
N GLU A 92 15.82 -8.25 5.11
CA GLU A 92 17.21 -7.76 5.20
C GLU A 92 18.13 -8.24 4.05
N ASN A 93 17.82 -9.40 3.46
CA ASN A 93 18.56 -9.96 2.31
C ASN A 93 18.02 -9.53 0.94
N THR A 94 17.13 -8.54 0.89
CA THR A 94 16.51 -8.08 -0.36
C THR A 94 16.76 -6.59 -0.58
N ILE A 95 16.93 -6.22 -1.85
CA ILE A 95 17.05 -4.83 -2.24
C ILE A 95 15.65 -4.27 -2.41
N ALA A 96 15.23 -3.42 -1.48
CA ALA A 96 13.97 -2.72 -1.58
C ALA A 96 13.94 -1.86 -2.87
N TRP A 97 12.81 -1.92 -3.58
CA TRP A 97 12.61 -1.14 -4.80
C TRP A 97 12.77 0.37 -4.52
N ARG A 98 13.31 1.09 -5.49
CA ARG A 98 13.47 2.56 -5.46
C ARG A 98 12.86 3.15 -6.72
N PRO A 99 12.22 4.33 -6.64
CA PRO A 99 11.72 5.03 -7.83
C PRO A 99 12.82 5.19 -8.86
N THR A 100 12.51 4.81 -10.09
CA THR A 100 13.48 4.84 -11.19
C THR A 100 13.60 6.23 -11.81
N GLY A 101 12.61 7.10 -11.56
CA GLY A 101 12.47 8.39 -12.22
C GLY A 101 11.70 8.33 -13.53
N ASP A 102 11.42 7.13 -14.05
CA ASP A 102 10.46 6.94 -15.14
C ASP A 102 9.04 6.76 -14.56
N VAL A 103 8.22 7.78 -14.77
CA VAL A 103 6.83 7.84 -14.32
C VAL A 103 6.02 6.63 -14.82
N LYS A 104 6.25 6.15 -16.05
CA LYS A 104 5.50 5.02 -16.60
C LYS A 104 5.85 3.73 -15.86
N GLN A 105 7.13 3.51 -15.60
CA GLN A 105 7.61 2.33 -14.90
C GLN A 105 7.14 2.35 -13.43
N ASP A 106 7.30 3.48 -12.75
CA ASP A 106 6.96 3.64 -11.34
C ASP A 106 5.43 3.49 -11.10
N LEU A 107 4.59 4.05 -11.98
CA LEU A 107 3.13 3.87 -11.91
C LEU A 107 2.72 2.42 -12.22
N SER A 108 3.41 1.75 -13.14
CA SER A 108 3.07 0.37 -13.51
C SER A 108 3.19 -0.59 -12.33
N VAL A 109 4.16 -0.36 -11.43
CA VAL A 109 4.37 -1.15 -10.21
C VAL A 109 3.20 -0.95 -9.25
N LYS A 110 2.75 0.30 -9.05
CA LYS A 110 1.63 0.63 -8.16
C LYS A 110 0.33 -0.07 -8.57
N TYR A 111 0.01 -0.09 -9.87
CA TYR A 111 -1.25 -0.68 -10.36
C TYR A 111 -1.16 -2.18 -10.65
N ARG A 112 0.01 -2.81 -10.46
CA ARG A 112 0.21 -4.22 -10.82
C ARG A 112 -0.61 -5.16 -9.93
N SER A 113 -0.67 -4.88 -8.63
CA SER A 113 -1.46 -5.67 -7.67
C SER A 113 -2.94 -5.69 -8.06
N ASP A 114 -3.50 -4.51 -8.33
CA ASP A 114 -4.92 -4.35 -8.65
C ASP A 114 -5.25 -5.03 -9.98
N LYS A 115 -4.37 -4.92 -10.98
CA LYS A 115 -4.50 -5.62 -12.26
C LYS A 115 -4.45 -7.14 -12.10
N LEU A 116 -3.59 -7.66 -11.22
CA LEU A 116 -3.52 -9.10 -10.93
C LEU A 116 -4.81 -9.60 -10.27
N LEU A 117 -5.30 -8.89 -9.25
CA LEU A 117 -6.56 -9.23 -8.58
C LEU A 117 -7.75 -9.21 -9.55
N TYR A 118 -7.81 -8.20 -10.41
CA TYR A 118 -8.87 -8.11 -11.42
C TYR A 118 -8.78 -9.24 -12.45
N LYS A 119 -7.57 -9.57 -12.91
CA LYS A 119 -7.32 -10.70 -13.80
C LYS A 119 -7.78 -12.02 -13.18
N GLU A 120 -7.40 -12.31 -11.93
CA GLU A 120 -7.83 -13.52 -11.22
C GLU A 120 -9.35 -13.62 -11.11
N LYS A 121 -10.02 -12.49 -10.88
CA LYS A 121 -11.49 -12.43 -10.83
C LYS A 121 -12.10 -12.81 -12.19
N LEU A 122 -11.58 -12.25 -13.28
CA LEU A 122 -12.04 -12.57 -14.63
C LEU A 122 -11.78 -14.03 -14.99
N GLU A 123 -10.61 -14.57 -14.65
CA GLU A 123 -10.28 -15.98 -14.90
C GLU A 123 -11.24 -16.93 -14.15
N LYS A 124 -11.61 -16.61 -12.92
CA LYS A 124 -12.62 -17.36 -12.17
C LYS A 124 -13.98 -17.32 -12.86
N GLN A 125 -14.40 -16.16 -13.35
CA GLN A 125 -15.67 -16.01 -14.07
C GLN A 125 -15.68 -16.81 -15.39
N VAL A 126 -14.62 -16.68 -16.19
CA VAL A 126 -14.47 -17.44 -17.45
C VAL A 126 -14.50 -18.94 -17.18
N LYS A 127 -13.82 -19.41 -16.13
CA LYS A 127 -13.83 -20.83 -15.75
C LYS A 127 -15.23 -21.29 -15.33
N ALA A 128 -15.96 -20.48 -14.57
CA ALA A 128 -17.33 -20.80 -14.17
C ALA A 128 -18.27 -20.90 -15.38
N SER A 129 -18.23 -19.91 -16.28
CA SER A 129 -19.05 -19.92 -17.51
C SER A 129 -18.71 -21.08 -18.43
N LYS A 130 -17.43 -21.49 -18.49
CA LYS A 130 -17.02 -22.65 -19.29
C LYS A 130 -17.64 -23.95 -18.75
N ILE A 131 -17.63 -24.14 -17.42
CA ILE A 131 -18.26 -25.30 -16.78
C ILE A 131 -19.77 -25.32 -17.05
N GLU A 132 -20.43 -24.17 -16.96
CA GLU A 132 -21.87 -24.05 -17.26
C GLU A 132 -22.18 -24.40 -18.71
N LEU A 133 -21.36 -23.94 -19.65
CA LEU A 133 -21.51 -24.24 -21.07
C LEU A 133 -21.31 -25.74 -21.35
N ASP A 134 -20.30 -26.36 -20.74
CA ASP A 134 -20.06 -27.80 -20.86
C ASP A 134 -21.28 -28.60 -20.34
N ASN A 135 -21.83 -28.23 -19.18
CA ASN A 135 -23.04 -28.86 -18.63
C ASN A 135 -24.26 -28.72 -19.55
N LEU A 136 -24.48 -27.52 -20.12
CA LEU A 136 -25.58 -27.28 -21.06
C LEU A 136 -25.39 -28.07 -22.36
N MET A 137 -24.17 -28.20 -22.86
CA MET A 137 -23.85 -29.00 -24.03
C MET A 137 -24.15 -30.49 -23.80
N ASP A 138 -23.80 -31.01 -22.61
CA ASP A 138 -24.13 -32.38 -22.22
C ASP A 138 -25.65 -32.59 -22.11
N GLU A 139 -26.38 -31.62 -21.56
CA GLU A 139 -27.85 -31.67 -21.47
C GLU A 139 -28.51 -31.65 -22.85
N ILE A 140 -28.05 -30.79 -23.76
CA ILE A 140 -28.53 -30.75 -25.14
C ILE A 140 -28.27 -32.09 -25.81
N ARG A 141 -27.05 -32.64 -25.69
CA ARG A 141 -26.70 -33.93 -26.28
C ARG A 141 -27.59 -35.06 -25.76
N PHE A 142 -27.86 -35.07 -24.46
CA PHE A 142 -28.79 -36.03 -23.86
C PHE A 142 -30.21 -35.89 -24.43
N LYS A 143 -30.73 -34.66 -24.53
CA LYS A 143 -32.05 -34.40 -25.10
C LYS A 143 -32.14 -34.76 -26.58
N THR A 144 -31.11 -34.48 -27.37
CA THR A 144 -31.02 -34.86 -28.78
C THR A 144 -31.06 -36.39 -28.94
N ASN A 145 -30.22 -37.12 -28.19
CA ASN A 145 -30.24 -38.59 -28.22
C ASN A 145 -31.60 -39.18 -27.81
N LYS A 146 -32.28 -38.54 -26.83
CA LYS A 146 -33.61 -38.94 -26.41
C LYS A 146 -34.66 -38.68 -27.50
N LEU A 147 -34.56 -37.55 -28.20
CA LEU A 147 -35.42 -37.24 -29.34
C LEU A 147 -35.20 -38.22 -30.50
N ASP A 148 -33.94 -38.54 -30.80
CA ASP A 148 -33.56 -39.49 -31.85
C ASP A 148 -34.08 -40.91 -31.54
N SER A 149 -34.00 -41.35 -30.29
CA SER A 149 -34.57 -42.64 -29.89
C SER A 149 -36.10 -42.66 -30.00
N MET A 150 -36.80 -41.59 -29.61
CA MET A 150 -38.25 -41.48 -29.81
C MET A 150 -38.65 -41.45 -31.29
N THR A 151 -37.92 -40.70 -32.12
CA THR A 151 -38.21 -40.57 -33.56
C THR A 151 -37.89 -41.85 -34.32
N SER A 152 -36.85 -42.59 -33.94
CA SER A 152 -36.56 -43.91 -34.52
C SER A 152 -37.61 -44.99 -34.20
N GLY A 153 -38.39 -44.82 -33.13
CA GLY A 153 -39.51 -45.70 -32.77
C GLY A 153 -40.86 -45.34 -33.43
N LEU A 154 -40.98 -44.16 -34.05
CA LEU A 154 -42.21 -43.74 -34.76
C LEU A 154 -42.49 -44.55 -36.05
N PRO A 155 -41.49 -44.90 -36.88
CA PRO A 155 -41.70 -45.77 -38.04
C PRO A 155 -42.27 -47.14 -37.66
N GLU A 156 -41.82 -47.74 -36.55
CA GLU A 156 -42.32 -49.05 -36.09
C GLU A 156 -43.79 -49.01 -35.63
N LEU A 157 -44.28 -47.85 -35.17
CA LEU A 157 -45.70 -47.66 -34.84
C LEU A 157 -46.54 -47.41 -36.09
N ASN A 158 -45.96 -46.79 -37.13
CA ASN A 158 -46.59 -46.59 -38.42
C ASN A 158 -46.75 -47.92 -39.18
N ASP A 159 -45.72 -48.79 -39.14
CA ASP A 159 -45.73 -50.11 -39.78
C ASP A 159 -46.63 -51.14 -39.06
N ARG A 160 -46.96 -50.93 -37.78
CA ARG A 160 -47.91 -51.75 -37.01
C ARG A 160 -49.38 -51.35 -37.18
N GLY A 161 -49.71 -50.43 -38.10
CA GLY A 161 -51.09 -50.19 -38.52
C GLY A 161 -51.92 -49.27 -37.61
N LEU A 162 -51.31 -48.28 -36.96
CA LEU A 162 -52.02 -47.14 -36.36
C LEU A 162 -52.00 -45.89 -37.26
N GLY A 163 -51.68 -46.06 -38.54
CA GLY A 163 -51.75 -45.01 -39.54
C GLY A 163 -53.18 -44.79 -40.03
N THR A 164 -53.94 -43.95 -39.33
CA THR A 164 -54.92 -42.99 -39.91
C THR A 164 -55.42 -42.08 -38.80
N LEU A 165 -54.72 -40.99 -38.55
CA LEU A 165 -55.32 -39.75 -38.07
C LEU A 165 -54.65 -38.62 -38.84
N HIS A 166 -55.47 -37.92 -39.61
CA HIS A 166 -55.15 -36.86 -40.56
C HIS A 166 -53.83 -36.11 -40.31
N THR A 167 -52.95 -36.17 -41.30
CA THR A 167 -52.07 -35.03 -41.60
C THR A 167 -52.95 -33.89 -42.13
N MET A 168 -53.59 -33.13 -41.24
CA MET A 168 -54.04 -31.79 -41.63
C MET A 168 -52.80 -30.91 -41.73
N SER A 169 -52.52 -30.46 -42.95
CA SER A 169 -51.58 -29.39 -43.23
C SER A 169 -52.04 -28.13 -42.47
N SER A 170 -51.14 -27.49 -41.75
CA SER A 170 -51.36 -26.25 -40.99
C SER A 170 -51.82 -25.06 -41.84
N TYR A 171 -51.90 -25.19 -43.18
CA TYR A 171 -52.42 -24.16 -44.09
C TYR A 171 -53.96 -24.13 -44.22
N GLU A 172 -54.70 -25.15 -43.76
CA GLU A 172 -56.18 -25.18 -43.90
C GLU A 172 -56.95 -24.62 -42.70
N LEU A 173 -56.27 -24.17 -41.65
CA LEU A 173 -56.90 -23.59 -40.44
C LEU A 173 -57.18 -22.07 -40.53
N TYR A 174 -56.94 -21.44 -41.68
CA TYR A 174 -57.07 -19.98 -41.86
C TYR A 174 -58.15 -19.52 -42.85
N LEU A 175 -59.04 -20.41 -43.31
CA LEU A 175 -60.07 -20.08 -44.31
C LEU A 175 -61.50 -20.52 -43.96
N ILE A 176 -61.86 -20.56 -42.67
CA ILE A 176 -63.27 -20.52 -42.22
C ILE A 176 -63.41 -19.53 -41.08
#